data_AF-A0A963F671-F1
#
_entry.id   AF-A0A963F671-F1
#
_cell.length_a   1.000
_cell.length_b   1.000
_cell.length_c   1.000
_cell.angle_alpha   90.00
_cell.angle_beta   90.00
_cell.angle_gamma   90.00
#
_symmetry.space_group_name_H-M   'P 1'
#
loop_
_entity.id
_entity.type
_entity.pdbx_description
1 polymer ?
#
loop_
_entity_poly.entity_id
_entity_poly.type
_entity_poly.pdbx_seq_one_letter_code
_entity_poly.pdbx_strand_id
1 'polypeptide(L)'
;TLFEAGAQLGAVLCGAGAEQEKALAAYGRHLGIAFQIIDDALDYSSSDKEIGKNIGDDLAEGKPTLPVLRAMQVGTVVQQQALRDAIEQGGRDRIDVVMNAIESTDAIEYTSRLAKEEAEKAKAVLEQLPPSIYRDALAAVANFAVQRRS
;
A
#
# COMPACT_ATOMS: atom_id res chain seq x y z
N THR A 1 -11.49 7.82 -0.29
CA THR A 1 -10.43 7.78 -1.34
C THR A 1 -11.07 7.66 -2.72
N LEU A 2 -10.32 7.77 -3.83
CA LEU A 2 -10.89 7.59 -5.18
C LEU A 2 -11.50 6.19 -5.36
N PHE A 3 -10.85 5.15 -4.83
CA PHE A 3 -11.37 3.79 -4.82
C PHE A 3 -12.68 3.64 -4.03
N GLU A 4 -12.73 4.21 -2.82
CA GLU A 4 -13.96 4.24 -1.99
C GLU A 4 -15.11 4.96 -2.71
N ALA A 5 -14.85 6.16 -3.24
CA ALA A 5 -15.85 6.93 -3.95
C ALA A 5 -16.34 6.20 -5.21
N GLY A 6 -15.43 5.59 -5.97
CA GLY A 6 -15.76 4.81 -7.17
C GLY A 6 -16.63 3.60 -6.85
N ALA A 7 -16.29 2.83 -5.80
CA ALA A 7 -17.07 1.67 -5.38
C ALA A 7 -18.45 2.08 -4.83
N GLN A 8 -18.52 3.14 -4.02
CA GLN A 8 -19.75 3.65 -3.44
C GLN A 8 -20.70 4.21 -4.51
N LEU A 9 -20.18 4.95 -5.49
CA LEU A 9 -20.99 5.59 -6.52
C LEU A 9 -21.78 4.57 -7.35
N GLY A 10 -21.19 3.40 -7.64
CA GLY A 10 -21.90 2.31 -8.30
C GLY A 10 -23.12 1.82 -7.51
N ALA A 11 -23.02 1.77 -6.18
CA ALA A 11 -24.13 1.40 -5.30
C ALA A 11 -25.25 2.45 -5.34
N VAL A 12 -24.88 3.73 -5.25
CA VAL A 12 -25.81 4.87 -5.26
C VAL A 12 -26.59 4.93 -6.58
N LEU A 13 -25.90 4.81 -7.72
CA LEU A 13 -26.53 4.87 -9.05
C LEU A 13 -27.51 3.71 -9.29
N CYS A 14 -27.27 2.55 -8.68
CA CYS A 14 -28.14 1.38 -8.77
C CYS A 14 -29.27 1.38 -7.73
N GLY A 15 -29.37 2.40 -6.88
CA GLY A 15 -30.38 2.46 -5.81
C GLY A 15 -30.20 1.35 -4.76
N ALA A 16 -28.96 0.95 -4.49
CA ALA A 16 -28.65 -0.07 -3.49
C ALA A 16 -29.06 0.37 -2.09
N GLY A 17 -29.30 -0.60 -1.20
CA GLY A 17 -29.60 -0.30 0.21
C GLY A 17 -28.39 0.28 0.95
N ALA A 18 -28.64 1.02 2.04
CA ALA A 18 -27.59 1.68 2.82
C ALA A 18 -26.46 0.75 3.30
N GLU A 19 -26.79 -0.51 3.64
CA GLU A 19 -25.77 -1.48 4.06
C GLU A 19 -24.87 -1.93 2.90
N GLN A 20 -25.42 -2.08 1.70
CA GLN A 20 -24.64 -2.42 0.50
C GLN A 20 -23.74 -1.26 0.08
N GLU A 21 -24.25 -0.02 0.18
CA GLU A 21 -23.47 1.18 -0.08
C GLU A 21 -22.28 1.30 0.87
N LYS A 22 -22.50 1.11 2.18
CA LYS A 22 -21.42 1.10 3.18
C LYS A 22 -20.41 -0.02 2.94
N ALA A 23 -20.87 -1.23 2.59
CA ALA A 23 -20.00 -2.35 2.28
C ALA A 23 -19.09 -2.05 1.08
N LEU A 24 -19.63 -1.44 0.02
CA LEU A 24 -18.86 -1.06 -1.17
C LEU A 24 -17.90 0.10 -0.90
N ALA A 25 -18.30 1.09 -0.10
CA ALA A 25 -17.39 2.16 0.35
C ALA A 25 -16.22 1.59 1.16
N ALA A 26 -16.51 0.70 2.12
CA ALA A 26 -15.49 0.02 2.92
C ALA A 26 -14.57 -0.87 2.06
N TYR A 27 -15.13 -1.58 1.08
CA TYR A 27 -14.36 -2.36 0.12
C TYR A 27 -13.37 -1.48 -0.63
N GLY A 28 -13.84 -0.38 -1.24
CA GLY A 28 -12.98 0.52 -2.00
C GLY A 28 -11.92 1.18 -1.13
N ARG A 29 -12.23 1.49 0.13
CA ARG A 29 -11.26 2.01 1.11
C ARG A 29 -10.14 1.01 1.36
N HIS A 30 -10.47 -0.21 1.77
CA HIS A 30 -9.49 -1.26 2.07
C HIS A 30 -8.67 -1.65 0.84
N LEU A 31 -9.31 -1.76 -0.34
CA LEU A 31 -8.62 -1.99 -1.60
C LEU A 31 -7.61 -0.88 -1.92
N GLY A 32 -8.02 0.38 -1.77
CA GLY A 32 -7.14 1.52 -2.05
C GLY A 32 -5.94 1.58 -1.09
N ILE A 33 -6.14 1.24 0.18
CA ILE A 33 -5.04 1.14 1.15
C ILE A 33 -4.11 -0.01 0.76
N ALA A 34 -4.64 -1.20 0.50
CA ALA A 34 -3.84 -2.35 0.08
C ALA A 34 -3.01 -2.04 -1.16
N PHE A 35 -3.61 -1.37 -2.15
CA PHE A 35 -2.95 -0.94 -3.38
C PHE A 35 -1.81 0.05 -3.13
N GLN A 36 -2.02 1.07 -2.30
CA GLN A 36 -0.95 2.05 -2.01
C GLN A 36 0.22 1.38 -1.26
N ILE A 37 -0.09 0.54 -0.27
CA ILE A 37 0.92 -0.10 0.57
C ILE A 37 1.80 -1.06 -0.26
N ILE A 38 1.21 -1.85 -1.17
CA ILE A 38 1.99 -2.75 -2.01
C ILE A 38 2.77 -2.01 -3.08
N ASP A 39 2.24 -0.92 -3.63
CA ASP A 39 2.95 -0.05 -4.59
C ASP A 39 4.21 0.54 -3.93
N ASP A 40 4.05 1.11 -2.73
CA ASP A 40 5.16 1.58 -1.90
C ASP A 40 6.17 0.44 -1.68
N ALA A 41 5.75 -0.77 -1.28
CA ALA A 41 6.67 -1.89 -1.05
C ALA A 41 7.42 -2.34 -2.33
N LEU A 42 6.76 -2.32 -3.48
CA LEU A 42 7.36 -2.71 -4.76
C LEU A 42 8.40 -1.69 -5.22
N ASP A 43 8.15 -0.41 -4.99
CA ASP A 43 9.10 0.67 -5.25
C ASP A 43 10.42 0.49 -4.49
N TYR A 44 10.50 -0.30 -3.42
CA TYR A 44 11.78 -0.59 -2.75
C TYR A 44 12.34 -2.00 -3.01
N SER A 45 11.63 -2.87 -3.74
CA SER A 45 11.95 -4.30 -3.79
C SER A 45 12.66 -4.80 -5.07
N SER A 46 13.05 -3.92 -5.99
CA SER A 46 13.63 -4.35 -7.27
C SER A 46 14.88 -3.57 -7.70
N SER A 47 15.75 -4.27 -8.44
CA SER A 47 17.09 -3.86 -8.89
C SER A 47 17.12 -2.92 -10.10
N ASP A 48 15.99 -2.35 -10.51
CA ASP A 48 15.90 -1.56 -11.75
C ASP A 48 16.19 -0.07 -11.52
N LYS A 49 16.88 0.55 -12.49
CA LYS A 49 17.27 1.97 -12.43
C LYS A 49 16.09 2.94 -12.40
N GLU A 50 14.94 2.56 -12.96
CA GLU A 50 13.73 3.40 -12.92
C GLU A 50 13.11 3.47 -11.53
N ILE A 51 13.28 2.41 -10.73
CA ILE A 51 12.75 2.31 -9.38
C ILE A 51 13.50 3.23 -8.42
N GLY A 52 14.83 3.32 -8.55
CA GLY A 52 15.64 4.29 -7.79
C GLY A 52 15.24 5.75 -8.04
N LYS A 53 14.55 6.04 -9.15
CA LYS A 53 14.00 7.37 -9.43
C LYS A 53 12.74 7.64 -8.59
N ASN A 54 11.80 6.70 -8.51
CA ASN A 54 10.58 6.83 -7.70
C ASN A 54 10.91 6.99 -6.21
N ILE A 55 11.82 6.14 -5.70
CA ILE A 55 12.30 6.25 -4.31
C ILE A 55 12.99 7.59 -4.07
N GLY A 56 13.81 8.01 -5.04
CA GLY A 56 14.49 9.29 -4.98
C GLY A 56 13.54 10.48 -4.94
N ASP A 57 12.39 10.38 -5.61
CA ASP A 57 11.34 11.40 -5.58
C ASP A 57 10.60 11.38 -4.23
N ASP A 58 10.19 10.21 -3.74
CA ASP A 58 9.56 10.06 -2.42
C ASP A 58 10.46 10.59 -1.28
N LEU A 59 11.76 10.32 -1.32
CA LEU A 59 12.73 10.83 -0.36
C LEU A 59 13.00 12.33 -0.54
N ALA A 60 13.03 12.84 -1.77
CA ALA A 60 13.19 14.28 -2.02
C ALA A 60 11.98 15.09 -1.51
N GLU A 61 10.79 14.49 -1.55
CA GLU A 61 9.57 15.05 -0.97
C GLU A 61 9.45 14.84 0.55
N GLY A 62 10.38 14.09 1.16
CA GLY A 62 10.36 13.77 2.59
C GLY A 62 9.18 12.88 2.98
N LYS A 63 8.67 12.06 2.05
CA LYS A 63 7.48 11.24 2.24
C LYS A 63 7.80 10.03 3.14
N PRO A 64 7.16 9.90 4.32
CA PRO A 64 7.45 8.82 5.26
C PRO A 64 6.64 7.56 4.91
N THR A 65 7.05 6.83 3.86
CA THR A 65 6.40 5.58 3.43
C THR A 65 6.53 4.47 4.49
N LEU A 66 5.65 3.47 4.44
CA LEU A 66 5.65 2.38 5.42
C LEU A 66 6.96 1.57 5.47
N PRO A 67 7.62 1.23 4.34
CA PRO A 67 8.92 0.56 4.38
C PRO A 67 9.97 1.37 5.15
N VAL A 68 10.05 2.68 4.91
CA VAL A 68 10.97 3.59 5.62
C VAL A 68 10.66 3.63 7.12
N LEU A 69 9.39 3.82 7.47
CA LEU A 69 8.95 3.86 8.88
C LEU A 69 9.25 2.55 9.61
N ARG A 70 9.06 1.41 8.95
CA ARG A 70 9.39 0.10 9.54
C ARG A 70 10.89 -0.06 9.73
N ALA A 71 11.70 0.28 8.73
CA ALA A 71 13.16 0.24 8.86
C ALA A 71 13.67 1.17 9.98
N MET A 72 13.06 2.34 10.16
CA MET A 72 13.33 3.23 11.31
C MET A 72 12.92 2.62 12.65
N GLN A 73 11.88 1.77 12.68
CA GLN A 73 11.42 1.16 13.92
C GLN A 73 12.35 0.04 14.39
N VAL A 74 12.91 -0.75 13.47
CA VAL A 74 13.67 -1.98 13.81
C VAL A 74 15.16 -1.92 13.49
N GLY A 75 15.59 -0.93 12.71
CA GLY A 75 16.99 -0.73 12.37
C GLY A 75 17.86 -0.32 13.55
N THR A 76 19.17 -0.42 13.36
CA THR A 76 20.18 0.07 14.32
C THR A 76 20.11 1.57 14.52
N VAL A 77 20.62 2.09 15.64
CA VAL A 77 20.66 3.55 15.92
C VAL A 77 21.25 4.36 14.75
N VAL A 78 22.28 3.83 14.09
CA VAL A 78 22.91 4.46 12.91
C VAL A 78 21.94 4.52 11.73
N GLN A 79 21.24 3.42 11.44
CA GLN A 79 20.24 3.37 10.37
C GLN A 79 19.05 4.27 10.68
N GLN A 80 18.57 4.29 11.93
CA GLN A 80 17.48 5.16 12.36
C GLN A 80 17.81 6.63 12.15
N GLN A 81 19.03 7.05 12.51
CA GLN A 81 19.48 8.43 12.28
C GLN A 81 19.61 8.73 10.78
N ALA A 82 20.17 7.80 10.00
CA ALA A 82 20.32 7.99 8.56
C ALA A 82 18.97 8.12 7.84
N LEU A 83 17.99 7.29 8.19
CA LEU A 83 16.63 7.33 7.66
C LEU A 83 15.90 8.61 8.10
N ARG A 84 16.06 9.04 9.36
CA ARG A 84 15.52 10.31 9.86
C ARG A 84 16.06 11.49 9.07
N ASP A 85 17.38 11.57 8.93
CA ASP A 85 18.02 12.65 8.17
C ASP A 85 17.55 12.65 6.71
N ALA A 86 17.38 11.48 6.10
CA ALA A 86 16.92 11.36 4.72
C ALA A 86 15.49 11.92 4.54
N ILE A 87 14.59 11.68 5.50
CA ILE A 87 13.25 12.25 5.50
C ILE A 87 13.27 13.76 5.75
N GLU A 88 14.06 14.22 6.73
CA GLU A 88 14.04 15.62 7.19
C GLU A 88 14.75 16.58 6.22
N GLN A 89 15.86 16.16 5.64
CA GLN A 89 16.68 17.01 4.77
C GLN A 89 16.27 16.88 3.30
N GLY A 90 15.62 15.77 2.94
CA GLY A 90 15.40 15.37 1.56
C GLY A 90 16.74 15.13 0.83
N GLY A 91 16.67 14.45 -0.31
CA GLY A 91 17.79 14.42 -1.25
C GLY A 91 18.21 13.04 -1.71
N ARG A 92 18.52 12.97 -3.02
CA ARG A 92 18.85 11.74 -3.73
C ARG A 92 20.22 11.16 -3.34
N ASP A 93 21.09 11.98 -2.74
CA ASP A 93 22.46 11.60 -2.37
C ASP A 93 22.50 10.52 -1.27
N ARG A 94 21.38 10.29 -0.57
CA ARG A 94 21.25 9.29 0.51
C ARG A 94 20.44 8.06 0.12
N ILE A 95 20.00 7.93 -1.14
CA ILE A 95 19.17 6.80 -1.61
C ILE A 95 19.81 5.46 -1.26
N ASP A 96 21.11 5.29 -1.56
CA ASP A 96 21.79 4.01 -1.31
C ASP A 96 21.79 3.64 0.18
N VAL A 97 21.93 4.61 1.08
CA VAL A 97 21.92 4.37 2.53
C VAL A 97 20.51 3.96 3.00
N VAL A 98 19.48 4.64 2.49
CA VAL A 98 18.08 4.31 2.79
C VAL A 98 17.73 2.91 2.27
N MET A 99 18.10 2.60 1.03
CA MET A 99 17.88 1.29 0.42
C MET A 99 18.54 0.18 1.22
N ASN A 100 19.84 0.32 1.51
CA ASN A 100 20.56 -0.67 2.31
C ASN A 100 19.94 -0.86 3.71
N ALA A 101 19.47 0.22 4.34
CA ALA A 101 18.80 0.14 5.63
C ALA A 101 17.47 -0.63 5.52
N ILE A 102 16.64 -0.34 4.53
CA ILE A 102 15.36 -1.03 4.29
C ILE A 102 15.60 -2.51 3.98
N GLU A 103 16.50 -2.83 3.04
CA GLU A 103 16.83 -4.20 2.62
C GLU A 103 17.43 -5.04 3.77
N SER A 104 18.13 -4.41 4.71
CA SER A 104 18.70 -5.10 5.88
C SER A 104 17.68 -5.46 6.97
N THR A 105 16.42 -5.07 6.80
CA THR A 105 15.34 -5.26 7.79
C THR A 105 14.16 -6.03 7.20
N ASP A 106 13.15 -6.35 8.03
CA ASP A 106 11.91 -6.96 7.58
C ASP A 106 10.91 -5.96 6.95
N ALA A 107 11.34 -4.73 6.62
CA ALA A 107 10.48 -3.64 6.20
C ALA A 107 9.59 -3.95 5.00
N ILE A 108 10.15 -4.58 3.96
CA ILE A 108 9.42 -4.95 2.74
C ILE A 108 8.41 -6.07 3.01
N GLU A 109 8.82 -7.10 3.75
CA GLU A 109 7.95 -8.22 4.11
C GLU A 109 6.80 -7.75 5.00
N TYR A 110 7.10 -6.92 6.01
CA TYR A 110 6.12 -6.31 6.90
C TYR A 110 5.09 -5.49 6.12
N THR A 111 5.55 -4.62 5.22
CA THR A 111 4.67 -3.77 4.41
C THR A 111 3.79 -4.61 3.48
N SER A 112 4.38 -5.62 2.84
CA SER A 112 3.65 -6.57 1.97
C SER A 112 2.60 -7.38 2.75
N ARG A 113 2.89 -7.76 3.99
CA ARG A 113 1.92 -8.44 4.87
C ARG A 113 0.75 -7.52 5.21
N LEU A 114 1.01 -6.26 5.56
CA LEU A 114 -0.06 -5.29 5.83
C LEU A 114 -0.96 -5.06 4.61
N ALA A 115 -0.38 -4.98 3.41
CA ALA A 115 -1.17 -4.86 2.19
C ALA A 115 -2.13 -6.06 2.03
N LYS A 116 -1.63 -7.29 2.24
CA LYS A 116 -2.45 -8.52 2.20
C LYS A 116 -3.56 -8.49 3.26
N GLU A 117 -3.27 -8.04 4.47
CA GLU A 117 -4.28 -7.91 5.54
C GLU A 117 -5.40 -6.93 5.14
N GLU A 118 -5.06 -5.81 4.50
CA GLU A 118 -6.06 -4.87 3.98
C GLU A 118 -6.88 -5.46 2.82
N ALA A 119 -6.27 -6.24 1.93
CA ALA A 119 -7.00 -6.96 0.89
C ALA A 119 -7.98 -8.01 1.47
N GLU A 120 -7.59 -8.72 2.55
CA GLU A 120 -8.49 -9.62 3.25
C GLU A 120 -9.65 -8.87 3.93
N LYS A 121 -9.40 -7.70 4.53
CA LYS A 121 -10.48 -6.83 5.05
C LYS A 121 -11.43 -6.38 3.94
N ALA A 122 -10.90 -6.02 2.76
CA ALA A 122 -11.71 -5.67 1.60
C ALA A 122 -12.63 -6.85 1.19
N LYS A 123 -12.11 -8.07 1.18
CA LYS A 123 -12.90 -9.27 0.86
C LYS A 123 -13.96 -9.57 1.91
N ALA A 124 -13.61 -9.45 3.19
CA ALA A 124 -14.54 -9.72 4.29
C ALA A 124 -15.77 -8.81 4.25
N VAL A 125 -15.62 -7.52 3.92
CA VAL A 125 -16.78 -6.61 3.83
C VAL A 125 -17.71 -6.93 2.65
N LEU A 126 -17.21 -7.61 1.60
CA LEU A 126 -18.05 -8.07 0.48
C LEU A 126 -19.02 -9.19 0.87
N GLU A 127 -18.82 -9.87 1.99
CA GLU A 127 -19.75 -10.90 2.48
C GLU A 127 -21.13 -10.32 2.84
N GLN A 128 -21.22 -9.00 3.04
CA GLN A 128 -22.47 -8.27 3.24
C GLN A 128 -23.29 -8.12 1.94
N LEU A 129 -22.70 -8.43 0.78
CA LEU A 129 -23.37 -8.41 -0.51
C LEU A 129 -23.91 -9.80 -0.87
N PRO A 130 -25.04 -9.89 -1.59
CA PRO A 130 -25.54 -11.16 -2.10
C PRO A 130 -24.48 -11.89 -2.95
N PRO A 131 -24.37 -13.23 -2.84
CA PRO A 131 -23.49 -14.01 -3.71
C PRO A 131 -23.77 -13.74 -5.19
N SER A 132 -22.73 -13.39 -5.93
CA SER A 132 -22.82 -13.12 -7.37
C SER A 132 -21.45 -13.19 -8.02
N ILE A 133 -21.41 -13.36 -9.34
CA ILE A 133 -20.17 -13.30 -10.12
C ILE A 133 -19.44 -11.96 -9.94
N TYR A 134 -20.16 -10.87 -9.67
CA TYR A 134 -19.59 -9.54 -9.47
C TYR A 134 -18.90 -9.43 -8.11
N ARG A 135 -19.53 -9.96 -7.05
CA ARG A 135 -18.91 -10.04 -5.73
C ARG A 135 -17.61 -10.85 -5.79
N ASP A 136 -17.64 -11.99 -6.47
CA ASP A 136 -16.48 -12.87 -6.59
C ASP A 136 -15.37 -12.20 -7.44
N ALA A 137 -15.74 -11.44 -8.49
CA ALA A 137 -14.80 -10.63 -9.26
C ALA A 137 -14.15 -9.52 -8.43
N LEU A 138 -14.90 -8.81 -7.57
CA LEU A 138 -14.35 -7.81 -6.66
C LEU A 138 -13.37 -8.42 -5.66
N ALA A 139 -13.65 -9.61 -5.15
CA ALA A 139 -12.73 -10.35 -4.30
C ALA A 139 -11.45 -10.75 -5.04
N ALA A 140 -11.57 -11.16 -6.31
CA ALA A 140 -10.42 -11.46 -7.17
C ALA A 140 -9.55 -10.21 -7.42
N VAL A 141 -10.16 -9.03 -7.62
CA VAL A 141 -9.44 -7.76 -7.76
C VAL A 141 -8.64 -7.43 -6.50
N ALA A 142 -9.19 -7.65 -5.30
CA ALA A 142 -8.48 -7.45 -4.05
C ALA A 142 -7.26 -8.37 -3.91
N ASN A 143 -7.39 -9.64 -4.28
CA ASN A 143 -6.25 -10.57 -4.32
C ASN A 143 -5.19 -10.10 -5.33
N PHE A 144 -5.62 -9.70 -6.53
CA PHE A 144 -4.72 -9.26 -7.59
C PHE A 144 -3.92 -8.02 -7.19
N ALA A 145 -4.55 -7.07 -6.50
CA ALA A 145 -3.89 -5.84 -6.06
C ALA A 145 -2.60 -6.13 -5.27
N VAL A 146 -2.62 -7.12 -4.38
CA VAL A 146 -1.49 -7.46 -3.48
C VAL A 146 -0.58 -8.57 -4.00
N GLN A 147 -0.93 -9.18 -5.14
CA GLN A 147 -0.15 -10.23 -5.79
C GLN A 147 0.78 -9.71 -6.89
N ARG A 148 0.89 -8.39 -7.09
CA ARG A 148 1.77 -7.76 -8.09
C ARG A 148 3.23 -8.20 -7.95
N ARG A 149 3.54 -9.34 -8.57
CA ARG A 149 4.83 -9.83 -9.05
C ARG A 149 4.49 -10.69 -10.26
N SER A 150 4.81 -10.19 -11.45
CA SER A 150 4.80 -10.95 -12.69
C SER A 150 6.03 -10.52 -13.47
#